data_AF-I1CGE8-F1
#
_entry.id   AF-I1CGE8-F1
#
_cell.length_a   1.000
_cell.length_b   1.000
_cell.length_c   1.000
_cell.angle_alpha   90.00
_cell.angle_beta   90.00
_cell.angle_gamma   90.00
#
_symmetry.space_group_name_H-M   'P 1'
#
loop_
_entity.id
_entity.type
_entity.pdbx_description
1 polymer ?
#
loop_
_entity_poly.entity_id
_entity_poly.type
_entity_poly.pdbx_seq_one_letter_code
_entity_poly.pdbx_strand_id
1 'polypeptide(L)'
;MYTATSLSLDPSLSKKFEKEPSNWRLYYIQKNKQTDEDLNLMDQADKEYADAQARLKRFQENGDMDILAEVASKMMWILDVFPTHGGCYYILGFILFVLNKLEESMILLQMGRAVDPTFEPFDGN
;
A
#
# COMPACT_ATOMS: atom_id res chain seq x y z
N MET A 1 -28.88 -2.74 -7.59
CA MET A 1 -27.93 -1.61 -7.59
C MET A 1 -26.90 -1.93 -6.53
N TYR A 2 -25.70 -2.37 -6.91
CA TYR A 2 -24.63 -2.64 -5.95
C TYR A 2 -23.96 -1.30 -5.62
N THR A 3 -24.14 -0.85 -4.39
CA THR A 3 -23.43 0.30 -3.84
C THR A 3 -21.94 -0.01 -3.86
N ALA A 4 -21.14 0.86 -4.45
CA ALA A 4 -19.69 0.78 -4.40
C ALA A 4 -19.26 0.53 -2.95
N THR A 5 -18.66 -0.62 -2.66
CA THR A 5 -18.09 -0.95 -1.36
C THR A 5 -17.10 0.17 -1.04
N SER A 6 -17.46 1.05 -0.11
CA SER A 6 -16.63 2.20 0.21
C SER A 6 -15.37 1.67 0.87
N LEU A 7 -14.24 1.77 0.17
CA LEU A 7 -12.92 1.55 0.75
C LEU A 7 -12.73 2.63 1.82
N SER A 8 -13.02 2.31 3.09
CA SER A 8 -12.79 3.23 4.19
C SER A 8 -11.34 3.12 4.61
N LEU A 9 -10.59 4.20 4.43
CA LEU A 9 -9.23 4.32 4.96
C LEU A 9 -9.28 4.32 6.48
N ASP A 10 -8.18 3.88 7.10
CA ASP A 10 -7.98 4.10 8.53
C ASP A 10 -8.09 5.61 8.84
N PRO A 11 -8.84 6.03 9.88
CA PRO A 11 -9.05 7.43 10.20
C PRO A 11 -7.75 8.23 10.42
N SER A 12 -6.68 7.58 10.89
CA SER A 12 -5.38 8.20 11.07
C SER A 12 -4.74 8.57 9.73
N LEU A 13 -4.89 7.72 8.70
CA LEU A 13 -4.44 7.99 7.34
C LEU A 13 -5.29 9.07 6.68
N SER A 14 -6.62 8.99 6.81
CA SER A 14 -7.53 10.01 6.28
C SER A 14 -7.19 11.40 6.80
N LYS A 15 -6.99 11.53 8.12
CA LYS A 15 -6.63 12.81 8.74
C LYS A 15 -5.24 13.29 8.31
N LYS A 16 -4.30 12.37 8.11
CA LYS A 16 -2.91 12.69 7.73
C LYS A 16 -2.82 13.25 6.31
N PHE A 17 -3.62 12.71 5.39
CA PHE A 17 -3.61 13.10 3.97
C PHE A 17 -4.78 14.03 3.58
N GLU A 18 -5.54 14.54 4.56
CA GLU A 18 -6.63 15.50 4.32
C GLU A 18 -6.12 16.81 3.67
N LYS A 19 -4.88 17.20 3.97
CA LYS A 19 -4.23 18.41 3.42
C LYS A 19 -2.96 18.04 2.69
N GLU A 20 -2.92 18.38 1.40
CA GLU A 20 -1.73 18.22 0.60
C GLU A 20 -0.59 19.12 1.13
N PRO A 21 0.62 18.59 1.36
CA PRO A 21 1.77 19.41 1.71
C PRO A 21 2.06 20.44 0.61
N SER A 22 2.26 21.69 0.99
CA SER A 22 2.66 22.75 0.05
C SER A 22 4.05 22.50 -0.58
N ASN A 23 4.86 21.63 0.02
CA ASN A 23 6.14 21.19 -0.51
C ASN A 23 6.42 19.74 -0.09
N TRP A 24 6.18 18.83 -1.03
CA TRP A 24 6.40 17.40 -0.87
C TRP A 24 7.85 17.02 -0.51
N ARG A 25 8.83 17.73 -1.07
CA ARG A 25 10.25 17.46 -0.80
C ARG A 25 10.61 17.75 0.65
N LEU A 26 10.19 18.90 1.17
CA LEU A 26 10.44 19.27 2.57
C LEU A 26 9.70 18.36 3.54
N TYR A 27 8.46 18.00 3.21
CA TYR A 27 7.66 17.06 3.98
C TYR A 27 8.39 15.73 4.21
N TYR A 28 8.89 15.09 3.14
CA TYR A 28 9.59 13.81 3.25
C TYR A 28 10.98 13.93 3.89
N ILE A 29 11.70 15.04 3.69
CA ILE A 29 12.96 15.30 4.39
C ILE A 29 12.75 15.38 5.90
N GLN A 30 11.68 16.03 6.35
CA GLN A 30 11.40 16.19 7.77
C GLN A 30 10.86 14.90 8.40
N LYS A 31 10.02 14.17 7.66
CA LYS A 31 9.44 12.89 8.08
C LYS A 31 10.48 11.78 8.20
N ASN A 32 11.43 11.72 7.26
CA ASN A 32 12.46 10.68 7.22
C ASN A 32 13.73 11.06 8.00
N LYS A 33 13.65 12.02 8.94
CA LYS A 33 14.72 12.22 9.92
C LYS A 33 14.74 11.00 10.84
N GLN A 34 15.64 10.07 10.52
CA GLN A 34 15.72 8.76 11.16
C GLN A 34 15.86 8.83 12.68
N THR A 35 15.22 7.88 13.36
CA THR A 35 15.27 7.68 14.81
C THR A 35 15.51 6.20 15.13
N ASP A 36 15.94 5.88 16.35
CA ASP A 36 16.17 4.49 16.77
C ASP A 36 14.90 3.60 16.72
N GLU A 37 13.70 4.19 16.59
CA GLU A 37 12.42 3.49 16.39
C GLU A 37 12.31 2.80 15.01
N ASP A 38 13.15 3.18 14.03
CA ASP A 38 13.02 2.76 12.63
C ASP A 38 13.28 1.25 12.40
N LEU A 39 14.14 0.61 13.21
CA LEU A 39 14.43 -0.82 13.08
C LEU A 39 13.26 -1.72 13.53
N ASN A 40 12.58 -1.35 14.62
CA ASN A 40 11.39 -2.09 15.08
C ASN A 40 10.22 -1.94 14.09
N LEU A 41 10.15 -0.81 13.41
CA LEU A 41 9.14 -0.56 12.38
C LEU A 41 9.37 -1.41 11.13
N MET A 42 10.63 -1.72 10.79
CA MET A 42 10.96 -2.54 9.62
C MET A 42 10.49 -3.98 9.81
N ASP A 43 10.80 -4.60 10.95
CA ASP A 43 10.29 -5.94 11.29
C ASP A 43 8.76 -5.99 11.33
N GLN A 44 8.11 -4.91 11.78
CA GLN A 44 6.66 -4.80 11.78
C GLN A 44 6.11 -4.67 10.35
N ALA A 45 6.74 -3.87 9.49
CA ALA A 45 6.33 -3.72 8.10
C ALA A 45 6.42 -5.04 7.32
N ASP A 46 7.48 -5.81 7.51
CA ASP A 46 7.63 -7.12 6.86
C ASP A 46 6.53 -8.11 7.31
N LYS A 47 6.19 -8.12 8.61
CA LYS A 47 5.09 -8.94 9.15
C LYS A 47 3.73 -8.53 8.57
N GLU A 48 3.46 -7.23 8.53
CA GLU A 48 2.21 -6.69 7.98
C GLU A 48 2.11 -6.94 6.46
N TYR A 49 3.24 -6.89 5.75
CA TYR A 49 3.31 -7.24 4.33
C TYR A 49 3.01 -8.72 4.10
N ALA A 50 3.60 -9.62 4.89
CA ALA A 50 3.33 -11.06 4.81
C ALA A 50 1.86 -11.39 5.14
N ASP A 51 1.28 -10.76 6.17
CA ASP A 51 -0.14 -10.93 6.51
C ASP A 51 -1.05 -10.43 5.38
N ALA A 52 -0.73 -9.28 4.79
CA ALA A 52 -1.44 -8.74 3.63
C ALA A 52 -1.43 -9.70 2.44
N GLN A 53 -0.30 -10.32 2.12
CA GLN A 53 -0.22 -11.35 1.08
C GLN A 53 -1.10 -12.57 1.40
N ALA A 54 -1.11 -13.04 2.65
CA ALA A 54 -1.97 -14.15 3.06
C ALA A 54 -3.46 -13.81 2.96
N ARG A 55 -3.84 -12.57 3.31
CA ARG A 55 -5.21 -12.07 3.15
C ARG A 55 -5.63 -12.00 1.68
N LEU A 56 -4.75 -11.53 0.78
CA LEU A 56 -5.05 -11.52 -0.66
C LEU A 56 -5.30 -12.92 -1.22
N LYS A 57 -4.58 -13.95 -0.74
CA LYS A 57 -4.87 -15.34 -1.11
C LYS A 57 -6.29 -15.74 -0.71
N ARG A 58 -6.75 -15.37 0.49
CA ARG A 58 -8.14 -15.61 0.93
C ARG A 58 -9.15 -14.87 0.06
N PHE A 59 -8.87 -13.61 -0.29
CA PHE A 59 -9.70 -12.86 -1.24
C PHE A 59 -9.85 -13.58 -2.58
N GLN A 60 -8.77 -14.16 -3.11
CA GLN A 60 -8.82 -14.93 -4.35
C GLN A 60 -9.69 -16.19 -4.24
N GLU A 61 -9.81 -16.77 -3.04
CA GLU A 61 -10.63 -17.95 -2.79
C GLU A 61 -12.13 -17.62 -2.60
N ASN A 62 -12.45 -16.51 -1.93
CA ASN A 62 -13.81 -16.23 -1.47
C ASN A 62 -14.45 -14.94 -2.03
N GLY A 63 -13.68 -14.09 -2.70
CA GLY A 63 -14.14 -12.83 -3.29
C GLY A 63 -14.53 -11.74 -2.26
N ASP A 64 -14.10 -11.86 -1.01
CA ASP A 64 -14.46 -10.93 0.06
C ASP A 64 -13.77 -9.56 -0.12
N MET A 65 -14.54 -8.58 -0.59
CA MET A 65 -14.06 -7.24 -0.92
C MET A 65 -13.57 -6.44 0.29
N ASP A 66 -14.02 -6.78 1.51
CA ASP A 66 -13.59 -6.07 2.73
C ASP A 66 -12.10 -6.28 3.00
N ILE A 67 -11.57 -7.44 2.57
CA ILE A 67 -10.13 -7.75 2.61
C ILE A 67 -9.31 -6.71 1.85
N LEU A 68 -9.81 -6.22 0.71
CA LEU A 68 -9.07 -5.28 -0.13
C LEU A 68 -8.89 -3.92 0.57
N ALA A 69 -9.88 -3.49 1.37
CA ALA A 69 -9.79 -2.26 2.14
C ALA A 69 -8.74 -2.38 3.26
N GLU A 70 -8.76 -3.49 3.99
CA GLU A 70 -7.77 -3.76 5.04
C GLU A 70 -6.35 -3.82 4.47
N VAL A 71 -6.16 -4.58 3.39
CA VAL A 71 -4.86 -4.72 2.73
C VAL A 71 -4.37 -3.38 2.20
N ALA A 72 -5.23 -2.59 1.54
CA ALA A 72 -4.86 -1.26 1.06
C ALA A 72 -4.37 -0.37 2.22
N SER A 73 -5.11 -0.34 3.33
CA SER A 73 -4.74 0.46 4.51
C SER A 73 -3.37 0.07 5.05
N LYS A 74 -3.05 -1.23 5.11
CA LYS A 74 -1.72 -1.71 5.53
C LYS A 74 -0.62 -1.33 4.56
N MET A 75 -0.83 -1.47 3.25
CA MET A 75 0.18 -1.07 2.26
C MET A 75 0.47 0.43 2.30
N MET A 76 -0.56 1.26 2.49
CA MET A 76 -0.39 2.71 2.64
C MET A 76 0.38 3.05 3.92
N TRP A 77 0.13 2.34 5.02
CA TRP A 77 0.90 2.52 6.26
C TRP A 77 2.37 2.12 6.06
N ILE A 78 2.64 0.98 5.42
CA ILE A 78 4.01 0.56 5.12
C ILE A 78 4.72 1.59 4.25
N LEU A 79 4.09 2.07 3.16
CA LEU A 79 4.69 3.08 2.28
C LEU A 79 4.86 4.44 2.96
N ASP A 80 4.05 4.73 3.98
CA ASP A 80 4.25 5.92 4.79
C ASP A 80 5.56 5.83 5.58
N VAL A 81 5.96 4.66 6.08
CA VAL A 81 7.23 4.51 6.83
C VAL A 81 8.41 4.16 5.90
N PHE A 82 8.19 3.26 4.95
CA PHE A 82 9.17 2.69 4.02
C PHE A 82 8.73 2.92 2.56
N PRO A 83 8.91 4.14 2.02
CA PRO A 83 8.44 4.48 0.68
C PRO A 83 9.14 3.71 -0.43
N THR A 84 10.26 3.04 -0.13
CA THR A 84 11.01 2.19 -1.06
C THR A 84 10.57 0.73 -1.05
N HIS A 85 9.51 0.37 -0.32
CA HIS A 85 9.01 -1.01 -0.28
C HIS A 85 8.25 -1.36 -1.57
N GLY A 86 8.97 -1.84 -2.59
CA GLY A 86 8.46 -2.13 -3.94
C GLY A 86 7.15 -2.90 -3.96
N GLY A 87 7.07 -4.01 -3.21
CA GLY A 87 5.90 -4.88 -3.21
C GLY A 87 4.56 -4.23 -2.80
N CYS A 88 4.60 -3.16 -2.00
CA CYS A 88 3.39 -2.46 -1.59
C CYS A 88 2.72 -1.74 -2.77
N TYR A 89 3.52 -1.20 -3.70
CA TYR A 89 3.00 -0.56 -4.91
C TYR A 89 2.29 -1.56 -5.83
N TYR A 90 2.82 -2.77 -5.94
CA TYR A 90 2.22 -3.83 -6.75
C TYR A 90 0.89 -4.32 -6.16
N ILE A 91 0.82 -4.51 -4.84
CA ILE A 91 -0.42 -4.90 -4.16
C ILE A 91 -1.50 -3.81 -4.30
N LEU A 92 -1.14 -2.54 -4.10
CA LEU A 92 -2.08 -1.44 -4.29
C LEU A 92 -2.54 -1.33 -5.76
N GLY A 93 -1.62 -1.53 -6.72
CA GLY A 93 -1.95 -1.62 -8.14
C GLY A 93 -2.98 -2.73 -8.41
N PHE A 94 -2.75 -3.94 -7.88
CA PHE A 94 -3.71 -5.05 -7.99
C PHE A 94 -5.09 -4.70 -7.42
N ILE A 95 -5.14 -4.08 -6.23
CA ILE A 95 -6.41 -3.67 -5.62
C ILE A 95 -7.15 -2.66 -6.52
N LEU A 96 -6.45 -1.67 -7.05
CA LEU A 96 -7.04 -0.69 -7.97
C LEU A 96 -7.53 -1.33 -9.27
N PHE A 97 -6.79 -2.32 -9.80
CA PHE A 97 -7.22 -3.10 -10.95
C PHE A 97 -8.54 -3.85 -10.67
N VAL A 98 -8.65 -4.53 -9.53
CA VAL A 98 -9.89 -5.22 -9.11
C VAL A 98 -11.06 -4.23 -8.97
N LEU A 99 -10.79 -3.01 -8.51
CA LEU A 99 -11.77 -1.93 -8.38
C LEU A 99 -12.04 -1.17 -9.69
N ASN A 100 -11.52 -1.64 -10.83
CA ASN A 100 -11.65 -1.03 -12.15
C ASN A 100 -11.09 0.42 -12.24
N LYS A 101 -10.09 0.73 -11.42
CA LYS A 101 -9.31 1.99 -11.43
C LYS A 101 -8.00 1.80 -12.19
N LEU A 102 -8.12 1.56 -13.49
CA LEU A 102 -7.01 1.09 -14.33
C LEU A 102 -5.89 2.11 -14.49
N GLU A 103 -6.21 3.40 -14.56
CA GLU A 103 -5.21 4.46 -14.71
C GLU A 103 -4.36 4.57 -13.45
N GLU A 104 -4.99 4.64 -12.28
CA GLU A 104 -4.30 4.71 -10.99
C GLU A 104 -3.52 3.42 -10.70
N SER A 105 -4.06 2.26 -11.09
CA SER A 105 -3.34 0.98 -11.04
C SER A 105 -2.03 1.05 -11.84
N MET A 106 -2.08 1.56 -13.07
CA MET A 106 -0.88 1.64 -13.92
C MET A 106 0.17 2.58 -13.33
N ILE A 107 -0.26 3.72 -12.78
CA ILE A 107 0.64 4.68 -12.11
C ILE A 107 1.38 4.00 -10.95
N LEU A 108 0.68 3.25 -10.09
CA LEU A 108 1.33 2.57 -8.97
C LEU A 108 2.29 1.46 -9.43
N LEU A 109 1.95 0.70 -10.46
CA LEU A 109 2.85 -0.32 -11.01
C LEU A 109 4.13 0.29 -11.57
N GLN A 110 4.04 1.43 -12.25
CA GLN A 110 5.20 2.16 -12.75
C GLN A 110 6.07 2.70 -11.61
N MET A 111 5.46 3.24 -10.56
CA MET A 111 6.16 3.68 -9.36
C MET A 111 6.88 2.52 -8.67
N GLY A 112 6.19 1.39 -8.48
CA GLY A 112 6.77 0.17 -7.89
C GLY A 112 7.99 -0.31 -8.67
N ARG A 113 7.90 -0.34 -10.00
CA ARG A 113 9.01 -0.73 -10.89
C ARG A 113 10.19 0.25 -10.83
N ALA A 114 9.94 1.54 -10.66
CA ALA A 114 10.98 2.54 -10.51
C ALA A 114 11.72 2.42 -9.17
N VAL A 115 10.99 2.01 -8.12
CA VAL A 115 11.54 1.81 -6.76
C VAL A 115 12.29 0.49 -6.64
N ASP A 116 11.72 -0.59 -7.17
CA ASP A 116 12.32 -1.93 -7.16
C ASP A 116 12.20 -2.56 -8.55
N PRO A 117 13.19 -2.34 -9.44
CA PRO A 117 13.19 -2.89 -10.79
C PRO A 117 13.28 -4.42 -10.84
N THR A 118 13.69 -5.04 -9.73
CA THR A 118 13.87 -6.50 -9.61
C THR A 118 12.66 -7.18 -8.98
N PHE A 119 11.70 -6.41 -8.47
CA PHE A 119 10.48 -6.96 -7.89
C PHE A 119 9.69 -7.74 -8.94
N GLU A 120 9.51 -9.03 -8.70
CA GLU A 120 8.61 -9.88 -9.46
C GLU A 120 7.31 -10.05 -8.67
N PRO A 121 6.19 -9.51 -9.17
CA PRO A 121 4.90 -9.67 -8.51
C PRO A 121 4.47 -11.13 -8.68
N PHE A 122 4.74 -11.91 -7.65
CA PHE A 122 4.37 -13.31 -7.48
C PHE A 122 5.18 -14.29 -8.33
N ASP A 123 5.91 -15.19 -7.64
CA ASP A 123 6.31 -16.46 -8.24
C ASP A 123 5.02 -17.18 -8.66
N GLY A 124 4.78 -17.27 -9.96
CA GLY A 124 3.78 -18.16 -10.50
C GLY A 124 4.25 -19.60 -10.33
N ASN A 125 3.91 -20.22 -9.20
CA ASN A 125 3.80 -21.67 -9.02
C ASN A 125 2.99 -22.02 -7.76
#